data_AF-A0A4Z0MY88-F1
#
_entry.id   AF-A0A4Z0MY88-F1
#
_cell.length_a   1.000
_cell.length_b   1.000
_cell.length_c   1.000
_cell.angle_alpha   90.00
_cell.angle_beta   90.00
_cell.angle_gamma   90.00
#
_symmetry.space_group_name_H-M   'P 1'
#
loop_
_entity.id
_entity.type
_entity.pdbx_description
1 polymer ?
#
loop_
_entity_poly.entity_id
_entity_poly.type
_entity_poly.pdbx_seq_one_letter_code
_entity_poly.pdbx_strand_id
1 'polypeptide(L)'
;MVITGSLRGPSGTSSIGLRLSRYGGWIVRYGLVIPILWIGLAKFTDAEARAIMPLVANQPAMGWLYGVVSVQAVSNGIGVIEVLAAILIAVKSLAPRLSATGSGIAVALFLSTVSFLFTTPDVVDAAGVIPMLTDTGGFLIKDIALLGAAVWTLGDALQASASRRPDRGRGVVSAERLAPVQDSRPEAC
;
A
#
# COMPACT_ATOMS: atom_id res chain seq x y z
N MET A 1 -26.99 -41.22 24.61
CA MET A 1 -26.06 -41.06 23.48
C MET A 1 -26.23 -39.64 22.96
N VAL A 2 -25.16 -38.84 23.06
CA VAL A 2 -25.17 -37.37 23.11
C VAL A 2 -25.39 -36.75 21.72
N ILE A 3 -26.45 -35.94 21.66
CA ILE A 3 -26.65 -34.63 21.01
C ILE A 3 -25.84 -34.34 19.74
N THR A 4 -26.59 -34.31 18.64
CA THR A 4 -26.26 -33.70 17.34
C THR A 4 -25.92 -32.21 17.53
N GLY A 5 -24.63 -31.87 17.48
CA GLY A 5 -24.16 -30.49 17.41
C GLY A 5 -24.51 -29.87 16.07
N SER A 6 -25.58 -29.07 16.04
CA SER A 6 -25.87 -28.14 14.95
C SER A 6 -24.70 -27.16 14.80
N LEU A 7 -23.98 -27.28 13.69
CA LEU A 7 -22.97 -26.30 13.29
C LEU A 7 -23.70 -24.99 12.99
N ARG A 8 -23.72 -24.06 13.95
CA ARG A 8 -24.07 -22.66 13.69
C ARG A 8 -23.10 -22.15 12.62
N GLY A 9 -23.60 -21.96 11.41
CA GLY A 9 -22.92 -21.15 10.41
C GLY A 9 -22.66 -19.75 10.98
N PRO A 10 -21.56 -19.08 10.59
CA PRO A 10 -21.23 -17.77 11.10
C PRO A 10 -22.38 -16.80 10.86
N SER A 11 -22.95 -16.33 11.97
CA SER A 11 -24.00 -15.33 12.06
C SER A 11 -23.63 -14.08 11.26
N GLY A 12 -24.57 -13.62 10.43
CA GLY A 12 -24.38 -12.59 9.42
C GLY A 12 -23.60 -11.37 9.89
N THR A 13 -22.45 -11.14 9.24
CA THR A 13 -21.80 -9.84 9.26
C THR A 13 -22.81 -8.80 8.78
N SER A 14 -23.08 -7.79 9.59
CA SER A 14 -24.05 -6.74 9.25
C SER A 14 -23.69 -6.11 7.90
N SER A 15 -24.66 -6.04 6.98
CA SER A 15 -24.47 -5.49 5.62
C SER A 15 -23.87 -4.07 5.62
N ILE A 16 -24.12 -3.33 6.70
CA ILE A 16 -23.56 -2.01 6.97
C ILE A 16 -22.05 -2.07 7.21
N GLY A 17 -21.55 -3.03 8.02
CA GLY A 17 -20.12 -3.16 8.32
C GLY A 17 -19.27 -3.43 7.06
N LEU A 18 -19.78 -4.27 6.16
CA LEU A 18 -19.14 -4.53 4.86
C LEU A 18 -19.11 -3.27 3.96
N ARG A 19 -20.21 -2.51 3.92
CA ARG A 19 -20.29 -1.25 3.17
C ARG A 19 -19.32 -0.20 3.72
N LEU A 20 -19.28 0.00 5.03
CA LEU A 20 -18.35 0.93 5.69
C LEU A 20 -16.90 0.55 5.42
N SER A 21 -16.56 -0.74 5.53
CA SER A 21 -15.20 -1.23 5.24
C SER A 21 -14.81 -0.97 3.78
N ARG A 22 -15.73 -1.16 2.84
CA ARG A 22 -15.50 -0.88 1.42
C ARG A 22 -15.27 0.60 1.16
N TYR A 23 -16.11 1.49 1.71
CA TYR A 23 -15.93 2.94 1.56
C TYR A 23 -14.68 3.43 2.27
N GLY A 24 -14.41 2.93 3.48
CA GLY A 24 -13.17 3.20 4.21
C GLY A 24 -11.94 2.85 3.39
N GLY A 25 -11.95 1.71 2.69
CA GLY A 25 -10.86 1.33 1.80
C GLY A 25 -10.64 2.29 0.62
N TRP A 26 -11.71 2.86 0.06
CA TRP A 26 -11.61 3.91 -0.95
C TRP A 26 -11.05 5.22 -0.38
N ILE A 27 -11.54 5.62 0.81
CA ILE A 27 -11.07 6.81 1.52
C ILE A 27 -9.59 6.69 1.86
N VAL A 28 -9.14 5.54 2.39
CA VAL A 28 -7.72 5.30 2.68
C VAL A 28 -6.87 5.36 1.41
N ARG A 29 -7.32 4.73 0.31
CA ARG A 29 -6.57 4.76 -0.95
C ARG A 29 -6.44 6.18 -1.50
N TYR A 30 -7.53 6.92 -1.65
CA TYR A 30 -7.46 8.26 -2.22
C TYR A 30 -6.92 9.31 -1.24
N GLY A 31 -7.14 9.10 0.06
CA GLY A 31 -6.50 9.86 1.12
C GLY A 31 -4.98 9.64 1.19
N LEU A 32 -4.46 8.54 0.64
CA LEU A 32 -3.03 8.35 0.39
C LEU A 32 -2.57 8.99 -0.92
N VAL A 33 -3.34 8.84 -2.00
CA VAL A 33 -3.00 9.39 -3.33
C VAL A 33 -2.90 10.91 -3.31
N ILE A 34 -3.85 11.60 -2.67
CA ILE A 34 -3.95 13.06 -2.69
C ILE A 34 -2.70 13.73 -2.08
N PRO A 35 -2.26 13.39 -0.86
CA PRO A 35 -1.04 13.97 -0.28
C PRO A 35 0.21 13.67 -1.10
N ILE A 36 0.41 12.43 -1.56
CA ILE A 36 1.58 12.05 -2.37
C ILE A 36 1.61 12.87 -3.66
N LEU A 37 0.47 12.97 -4.36
CA LEU A 37 0.40 13.71 -5.61
C LEU A 37 0.66 15.20 -5.38
N TRP A 38 0.07 15.79 -4.35
CA TRP A 38 0.20 17.22 -4.06
C TRP A 38 1.63 17.59 -3.67
N ILE A 39 2.25 16.81 -2.79
CA ILE A 39 3.66 17.00 -2.38
C ILE A 39 4.58 16.77 -3.58
N GLY A 40 4.34 15.72 -4.37
CA GLY A 40 5.11 15.44 -5.58
C GLY A 40 5.06 16.54 -6.63
N LEU A 41 3.90 17.19 -6.80
CA LEU A 41 3.77 18.36 -7.67
C LEU A 41 4.49 19.59 -7.09
N ALA A 42 4.52 19.75 -5.77
CA ALA A 42 5.24 20.85 -5.13
C ALA A 42 6.76 20.76 -5.32
N LYS A 43 7.33 19.56 -5.51
CA LYS A 43 8.78 19.32 -5.72
C LYS A 43 9.36 20.01 -6.94
N PHE A 44 8.53 20.40 -7.91
CA PHE A 44 8.96 21.15 -9.10
C PHE A 44 9.15 22.65 -8.84
N THR A 45 8.96 23.11 -7.61
CA THR A 45 9.16 24.51 -7.20
C THR A 45 10.51 24.71 -6.51
N ASP A 46 11.12 25.87 -6.70
CA ASP A 46 12.38 26.25 -6.03
C ASP A 46 12.23 26.30 -4.51
N ALA A 47 11.06 26.70 -4.02
CA ALA A 47 10.76 26.80 -2.60
C ALA A 47 10.83 25.43 -1.92
N GLU A 48 10.18 24.43 -2.53
CA GLU A 48 10.18 23.06 -2.01
C GLU A 48 11.56 22.42 -2.12
N ALA A 49 12.30 22.66 -3.21
CA ALA A 49 13.65 22.15 -3.39
C ALA A 49 14.60 22.63 -2.28
N ARG A 50 14.48 23.89 -1.84
CA ARG A 50 15.27 24.42 -0.71
C ARG A 50 14.81 23.86 0.63
N ALA A 51 13.51 23.64 0.81
CA ALA A 51 12.96 23.10 2.05
C ALA A 51 13.43 21.66 2.32
N ILE A 52 13.56 20.83 1.28
CA ILE A 52 13.90 19.40 1.44
C ILE A 52 15.40 19.15 1.45
N MET A 53 16.18 20.09 0.93
CA MET A 53 17.64 20.00 0.83
C MET A 53 18.31 19.61 2.16
N PRO A 54 18.04 20.26 3.31
CA PRO A 54 18.68 19.87 4.58
C PRO A 54 18.28 18.47 5.05
N LEU A 55 17.07 18.00 4.75
CA LEU A 55 16.61 16.66 5.13
C LEU A 55 17.34 15.57 4.33
N VAL A 56 17.47 15.79 3.01
CA VAL A 56 18.13 14.83 2.10
C VAL A 56 19.65 14.88 2.23
N ALA A 57 20.24 16.05 2.52
CA ALA A 57 21.68 16.20 2.66
C ALA A 57 22.25 15.39 3.85
N ASN A 58 21.45 15.21 4.91
CA ASN A 58 21.82 14.43 6.08
C ASN A 58 21.62 12.91 5.91
N GLN A 59 21.15 12.45 4.74
CA GLN A 59 20.95 11.02 4.45
C GLN A 59 22.18 10.42 3.77
N PRO A 60 22.83 9.38 4.33
CA PRO A 60 23.98 8.72 3.71
C PRO A 60 23.69 8.19 2.29
N ALA A 61 22.45 7.79 2.02
CA ALA A 61 22.05 7.21 0.74
C ALA A 61 21.98 8.24 -0.41
N MET A 62 21.66 9.50 -0.13
CA MET A 62 21.37 10.51 -1.18
C MET A 62 22.12 11.83 -1.00
N GLY A 63 22.78 12.09 0.13
CA GLY A 63 23.49 13.34 0.38
C GLY A 63 24.62 13.61 -0.63
N TRP A 64 25.27 12.56 -1.14
CA TRP A 64 26.30 12.65 -2.18
C TRP A 64 25.78 13.17 -3.53
N LEU A 65 24.48 13.01 -3.79
CA LEU A 65 23.84 13.38 -5.05
C LEU A 65 23.94 14.90 -5.29
N TYR A 66 23.89 15.71 -4.22
CA TYR A 66 24.09 17.15 -4.30
C TYR A 66 25.51 17.57 -4.71
N GLY A 67 26.49 16.66 -4.68
CA GLY A 67 27.83 16.90 -5.21
C GLY A 67 27.94 16.72 -6.73
N VAL A 68 26.97 16.08 -7.38
CA VAL A 68 26.98 15.75 -8.81
C VAL A 68 25.85 16.40 -9.61
N VAL A 69 24.70 16.69 -8.97
CA VAL A 69 23.54 17.33 -9.60
C VAL A 69 23.00 18.47 -8.72
N SER A 70 22.26 19.39 -9.33
CA SER A 70 21.70 20.54 -8.63
C SER A 70 20.61 20.15 -7.62
N VAL A 71 20.39 21.01 -6.63
CA VAL A 71 19.33 20.82 -5.62
C VAL A 71 17.96 20.64 -6.28
N GLN A 72 17.68 21.44 -7.31
CA GLN A 72 16.43 21.35 -8.07
C GLN A 72 16.30 20.02 -8.83
N ALA A 73 17.40 19.50 -9.39
CA ALA A 73 17.36 18.23 -10.11
C ALA A 73 17.01 17.06 -9.18
N VAL A 74 17.57 17.04 -7.96
CA VAL A 74 17.20 16.05 -6.93
C VAL A 74 15.74 16.18 -6.55
N SER A 75 15.26 17.39 -6.29
CA SER A 75 13.86 17.66 -5.96
C SER A 75 12.93 17.17 -7.07
N ASN A 76 13.22 17.53 -8.33
CA ASN A 76 12.45 17.06 -9.49
C ASN A 76 12.41 15.53 -9.58
N GLY A 77 13.54 14.85 -9.34
CA GLY A 77 13.61 13.39 -9.34
C GLY A 77 12.68 12.75 -8.31
N ILE A 78 12.69 13.27 -7.08
CA ILE A 78 11.76 12.84 -6.02
C ILE A 78 10.32 13.12 -6.43
N GLY A 79 10.03 14.31 -6.98
CA GLY A 79 8.70 14.70 -7.45
C GLY A 79 8.13 13.77 -8.52
N VAL A 80 8.95 13.38 -9.49
CA VAL A 80 8.56 12.40 -10.51
C VAL A 80 8.20 11.06 -9.87
N ILE A 81 9.01 10.57 -8.92
CA ILE A 81 8.74 9.30 -8.22
C ILE A 81 7.42 9.38 -7.43
N GLU A 82 7.18 10.47 -6.72
CA GLU A 82 5.95 10.70 -5.95
C GLU A 82 4.72 10.75 -6.85
N VAL A 83 4.74 11.56 -7.92
CA VAL A 83 3.63 11.65 -8.88
C VAL A 83 3.35 10.30 -9.53
N LEU A 84 4.38 9.58 -9.96
CA LEU A 84 4.23 8.23 -10.54
C LEU A 84 3.63 7.25 -9.53
N ALA A 85 4.10 7.26 -8.29
CA ALA A 85 3.56 6.41 -7.23
C ALA A 85 2.07 6.69 -6.99
N ALA A 86 1.68 7.96 -6.90
CA ALA A 86 0.29 8.36 -6.69
C ALA A 86 -0.63 7.88 -7.84
N ILE A 87 -0.20 8.06 -9.09
CA ILE A 87 -0.94 7.59 -10.27
C ILE A 87 -1.08 6.07 -10.23
N LEU A 88 0.01 5.34 -9.96
CA LEU A 88 0.00 3.89 -9.89
C LEU A 88 -0.96 3.39 -8.79
N ILE A 89 -0.95 4.00 -7.60
CA ILE A 89 -1.86 3.64 -6.50
C ILE A 89 -3.33 3.84 -6.89
N ALA A 90 -3.65 4.92 -7.60
CA ALA A 90 -5.01 5.26 -8.00
C ALA A 90 -5.62 4.24 -8.98
N VAL A 91 -4.83 3.65 -9.88
CA VAL A 91 -5.33 2.80 -10.97
C VAL A 91 -5.66 1.35 -10.58
N LYS A 92 -5.81 1.02 -9.28
CA LYS A 92 -6.12 -0.35 -8.82
C LYS A 92 -7.27 -1.00 -9.59
N SER A 93 -8.36 -0.26 -9.83
CA SER A 93 -9.57 -0.80 -10.46
C SER A 93 -9.30 -1.36 -11.87
N LEU A 94 -8.32 -0.82 -12.59
CA LEU A 94 -7.94 -1.29 -13.92
C LEU A 94 -6.77 -2.29 -13.83
N ALA A 95 -5.72 -1.95 -13.08
CA ALA A 95 -4.47 -2.70 -13.02
C ALA A 95 -3.98 -2.90 -11.57
N PRO A 96 -4.49 -3.90 -10.84
CA PRO A 96 -4.10 -4.17 -9.45
C PRO A 96 -2.59 -4.39 -9.25
N ARG A 97 -1.89 -4.96 -10.25
CA ARG A 97 -0.43 -5.17 -10.18
C ARG A 97 0.36 -3.86 -10.22
N LEU A 98 -0.05 -2.93 -11.09
CA LEU A 98 0.57 -1.60 -11.16
C LEU A 98 0.32 -0.82 -9.86
N SER A 99 -0.88 -0.95 -9.31
CA SER A 99 -1.20 -0.37 -7.99
C SER A 99 -0.34 -0.96 -6.87
N ALA A 100 -0.04 -2.26 -6.89
CA ALA A 100 0.88 -2.85 -5.92
C ALA A 100 2.29 -2.25 -6.05
N THR A 101 2.80 -2.03 -7.27
CA THR A 101 4.09 -1.35 -7.47
C THR A 101 4.06 0.07 -6.92
N GLY A 102 3.03 0.86 -7.23
CA GLY A 102 2.87 2.22 -6.69
C GLY A 102 2.81 2.24 -5.16
N SER A 103 2.03 1.35 -4.55
CA SER A 103 1.94 1.23 -3.09
C SER A 103 3.27 0.80 -2.47
N GLY A 104 4.05 -0.06 -3.14
CA GLY A 104 5.40 -0.42 -2.70
C GLY A 104 6.37 0.76 -2.71
N ILE A 105 6.32 1.61 -3.75
CA ILE A 105 7.09 2.85 -3.82
C ILE A 105 6.68 3.79 -2.67
N ALA A 106 5.37 3.97 -2.44
CA ALA A 106 4.88 4.79 -1.32
C ALA A 106 5.35 4.27 0.05
N VAL A 107 5.37 2.96 0.27
CA VAL A 107 5.96 2.39 1.50
C VAL A 107 7.41 2.81 1.66
N ALA A 108 8.22 2.71 0.60
CA ALA A 108 9.62 3.14 0.65
C ALA A 108 9.77 4.64 0.93
N LEU A 109 8.95 5.49 0.30
CA LEU A 109 8.93 6.93 0.52
C LEU A 109 8.59 7.27 1.98
N PHE A 110 7.51 6.72 2.54
CA PHE A 110 7.14 7.01 3.92
C PHE A 110 8.06 6.37 4.95
N LEU A 111 8.69 5.24 4.65
CA LEU A 111 9.78 4.73 5.50
C LEU A 111 10.96 5.71 5.53
N SER A 112 11.30 6.29 4.38
CA SER A 112 12.33 7.33 4.30
C SER A 112 11.92 8.57 5.11
N THR A 113 10.68 9.04 5.02
CA THR A 113 10.25 10.22 5.77
C THR A 113 10.14 9.94 7.27
N VAL A 114 9.61 8.80 7.68
CA VAL A 114 9.59 8.38 9.10
C VAL A 114 11.00 8.24 9.66
N SER A 115 11.99 7.85 8.84
CA SER A 115 13.39 7.82 9.29
C SER A 115 13.91 9.21 9.71
N PHE A 116 13.38 10.29 9.13
CA PHE A 116 13.73 11.66 9.51
C PHE A 116 13.36 12.01 10.94
N LEU A 117 12.38 11.32 11.56
CA LEU A 117 12.07 11.50 12.99
C LEU A 117 13.26 11.13 13.87
N PHE A 118 14.12 10.22 13.41
CA PHE A 118 15.27 9.72 14.16
C PHE A 118 16.58 10.36 13.72
N THR A 119 16.70 10.78 12.46
CA THR A 119 17.95 11.33 11.91
C THR A 119 18.02 12.85 11.89
N THR A 120 16.89 13.55 12.03
CA THR A 120 16.85 15.01 11.94
C THR A 120 16.89 15.65 13.34
N PRO A 121 17.78 16.61 13.60
CA PRO A 121 17.74 17.44 14.80
C PRO A 121 16.42 18.26 14.88
N ASP A 122 16.07 18.76 16.06
CA ASP A 122 14.91 19.65 16.29
C ASP A 122 13.53 19.09 15.89
N VAL A 123 13.34 17.76 15.91
CA VAL A 123 12.01 17.14 15.71
C VAL A 123 11.13 17.33 16.95
N VAL A 124 11.75 17.42 18.13
CA VAL A 124 11.07 17.53 19.41
C VAL A 124 11.74 18.62 20.23
N ASP A 125 10.96 19.57 20.73
CA ASP A 125 11.38 20.52 21.73
C ASP A 125 11.17 19.91 23.13
N ALA A 126 12.29 19.66 23.81
CA ALA A 126 12.33 19.03 25.13
C ALA A 126 12.40 20.07 26.28
N ALA A 127 12.08 21.34 26.03
CA ALA A 127 12.08 22.39 27.05
C ALA A 127 11.05 22.19 28.18
N GLY A 128 10.07 21.30 28.00
CA GLY A 128 9.01 21.00 28.97
C GLY A 128 8.99 19.55 29.49
N VAL A 129 8.14 19.28 30.49
CA VAL A 129 7.94 17.93 31.07
C VAL A 129 7.37 16.93 30.04
N ILE A 130 6.60 17.43 29.08
CA ILE A 130 6.11 16.67 27.94
C ILE A 130 6.85 17.21 26.70
N PRO A 131 7.62 16.37 25.99
CA PRO A 131 8.28 16.78 24.76
C PRO A 131 7.24 17.23 23.73
N MET A 132 7.38 18.44 23.20
CA MET A 132 6.48 19.02 22.20
C MET A 132 7.03 18.77 20.80
N LEU A 133 6.17 18.42 19.85
CA LEU A 133 6.57 18.32 18.44
C LEU A 133 6.80 19.73 17.90
N THR A 134 7.93 19.93 17.23
CA THR A 134 8.17 21.14 16.43
C THR A 134 7.33 21.10 15.15
N ASP A 135 7.33 22.17 14.35
CA ASP A 135 6.65 22.16 13.04
C ASP A 135 7.15 21.01 12.15
N THR A 136 8.45 20.73 12.19
CA THR A 136 9.06 19.58 11.50
C THR A 136 8.57 18.26 12.08
N GLY A 137 8.54 18.11 13.40
CA GLY A 137 8.04 16.89 14.04
C GLY A 137 6.56 16.63 13.76
N GLY A 138 5.73 17.66 13.81
CA GLY A 138 4.30 17.59 13.49
C GLY A 138 4.06 17.25 12.02
N PHE A 139 4.92 17.73 11.12
CA PHE A 139 4.90 17.32 9.71
C PHE A 139 5.24 15.84 9.55
N LEU A 140 6.24 15.32 10.26
CA LEU A 140 6.70 13.94 10.10
C LEU A 140 5.81 12.90 10.80
N ILE A 141 5.17 13.23 11.93
CA ILE A 141 4.39 12.25 12.70
C ILE A 141 3.17 11.75 11.91
N LYS A 142 2.57 12.59 11.05
CA LYS A 142 1.44 12.20 10.21
C LYS A 142 1.82 11.15 9.17
N ASP A 143 3.08 11.09 8.77
CA ASP A 143 3.58 10.16 7.76
C ASP A 143 3.55 8.71 8.26
N ILE A 144 3.51 8.49 9.59
CA ILE A 144 3.29 7.15 10.17
C ILE A 144 1.91 6.61 9.77
N ALA A 145 0.88 7.46 9.78
CA ALA A 145 -0.46 7.07 9.35
C ALA A 145 -0.50 6.78 7.84
N LEU A 146 0.23 7.59 7.05
CA LEU A 146 0.34 7.40 5.60
C LEU A 146 1.13 6.13 5.24
N LEU A 147 2.16 5.78 6.03
CA LEU A 147 2.87 4.51 5.92
C LEU A 147 1.92 3.33 6.15
N GLY A 148 1.08 3.40 7.20
CA GLY A 148 0.05 2.40 7.44
C GLY A 148 -0.94 2.25 6.28
N ALA A 149 -1.39 3.38 5.71
CA ALA A 149 -2.23 3.39 4.52
C ALA A 149 -1.51 2.80 3.29
N ALA A 150 -0.22 3.07 3.10
CA ALA A 150 0.59 2.53 2.01
C ALA A 150 0.71 1.00 2.10
N VAL A 151 1.01 0.47 3.29
CA VAL A 151 1.05 -0.98 3.55
C VAL A 151 -0.33 -1.61 3.33
N TRP A 152 -1.40 -0.98 3.81
CA TRP A 152 -2.76 -1.47 3.60
C TRP A 152 -3.14 -1.50 2.11
N THR A 153 -2.86 -0.42 1.36
CA THR A 153 -3.15 -0.37 -0.08
C THR A 153 -2.32 -1.38 -0.88
N LEU A 154 -1.08 -1.67 -0.47
CA LEU A 154 -0.24 -2.71 -1.05
C LEU A 154 -0.89 -4.09 -0.89
N GLY A 155 -1.27 -4.45 0.35
CA GLY A 155 -1.95 -5.72 0.63
C GLY A 155 -3.26 -5.86 -0.12
N ASP A 156 -4.06 -4.80 -0.18
CA ASP A 156 -5.33 -4.75 -0.91
C ASP A 156 -5.15 -4.86 -2.44
N ALA A 157 -4.07 -4.30 -3.00
CA ALA A 157 -3.73 -4.43 -4.43
C ALA A 157 -3.21 -5.83 -4.79
N LEU A 158 -2.41 -6.45 -3.93
CA LEU A 158 -1.90 -7.82 -4.10
C LEU A 158 -3.03 -8.85 -4.05
N GLN A 159 -3.97 -8.71 -3.11
CA GLN A 159 -5.15 -9.57 -3.03
C GLN A 159 -6.01 -9.47 -4.29
N ALA A 160 -6.30 -8.25 -4.76
CA ALA A 160 -7.04 -8.05 -6.00
C ALA A 160 -6.32 -8.60 -7.24
N SER A 161 -4.98 -8.62 -7.22
CA SER A 161 -4.16 -9.22 -8.28
C SER A 161 -4.25 -10.76 -8.30
N ALA A 162 -4.34 -11.38 -7.12
CA ALA A 162 -4.51 -12.82 -6.98
C ALA A 162 -5.88 -13.28 -7.46
N SER A 163 -6.96 -12.56 -7.12
CA SER A 163 -8.33 -12.87 -7.57
C SER A 163 -8.53 -12.76 -9.08
N ARG A 164 -7.66 -12.00 -9.78
CA ARG A 164 -7.70 -11.85 -11.25
C ARG A 164 -6.92 -12.91 -12.02
N ARG A 165 -6.12 -13.76 -11.37
CA ARG A 165 -5.44 -14.86 -12.07
C ARG A 165 -6.51 -15.91 -12.45
N PRO A 166 -6.76 -16.16 -13.74
CA PRO A 166 -7.58 -17.29 -14.14
C PRO A 166 -6.85 -18.57 -13.73
N ASP A 167 -7.55 -19.52 -13.11
CA ASP A 167 -7.03 -20.86 -12.84
C ASP A 167 -6.69 -21.52 -14.19
N ARG A 168 -5.43 -21.40 -14.61
CA ARG A 168 -4.94 -21.94 -15.89
C ARG A 168 -4.54 -23.42 -15.78
N GLY A 169 -5.01 -24.14 -14.75
CA GLY A 169 -4.52 -25.49 -14.41
C GLY A 169 -5.57 -26.59 -14.12
N ARG A 170 -6.87 -26.30 -13.93
CA ARG A 170 -7.89 -27.34 -13.65
C ARG A 170 -8.69 -27.83 -14.86
N GLY A 171 -8.10 -27.82 -16.05
CA GLY A 171 -8.79 -28.22 -17.30
C GLY A 171 -8.47 -29.62 -17.83
N VAL A 172 -7.54 -30.37 -17.25
CA VAL A 172 -7.02 -31.61 -17.88
C VAL A 172 -7.40 -32.91 -17.14
N VAL A 173 -7.98 -32.84 -15.94
CA VAL A 173 -8.35 -34.05 -15.15
C VAL A 173 -9.85 -34.37 -15.24
N SER A 174 -10.45 -34.36 -16.43
CA SER A 174 -11.85 -34.78 -16.59
C SER A 174 -12.15 -35.57 -17.87
N ALA A 175 -11.16 -35.83 -18.73
CA ALA A 175 -11.38 -36.66 -19.92
C ALA A 175 -11.18 -38.18 -19.69
N GLU A 176 -10.57 -38.60 -18.57
CA GLU A 176 -10.18 -40.01 -18.37
C GLU A 176 -11.13 -40.83 -17.47
N ARG A 177 -12.25 -40.26 -17.04
CA ARG A 177 -13.21 -40.94 -16.13
C ARG A 177 -14.60 -41.12 -16.74
N LEU A 178 -14.64 -41.50 -18.02
CA LEU A 178 -15.81 -42.08 -18.67
C LEU A 178 -15.40 -43.42 -19.31
N ALA A 179 -14.96 -44.36 -18.47
CA ALA A 179 -15.01 -45.78 -18.84
C ALA A 179 -16.42 -46.29 -18.50
N PRO A 180 -17.07 -47.07 -19.38
CA PRO A 180 -18.44 -47.53 -19.17
C PRO A 180 -18.50 -48.52 -18.01
N VAL A 181 -19.42 -48.25 -17.07
CA VAL A 181 -19.89 -49.22 -16.08
C VAL A 181 -20.45 -50.42 -16.84
N GLN A 182 -19.78 -51.57 -16.75
CA GLN A 182 -20.33 -52.83 -17.24
C GLN A 182 -21.44 -53.27 -16.26
N ASP A 183 -22.68 -53.24 -16.74
CA ASP A 183 -23.87 -53.80 -16.09
C ASP A 183 -23.78 -55.33 -16.11
N SER A 184 -23.27 -55.92 -15.04
CA SER A 184 -23.37 -57.36 -14.79
C SER A 184 -24.68 -57.66 -14.08
N ARG A 185 -25.74 -57.94 -14.86
CA ARG A 185 -26.98 -58.53 -14.35
C ARG A 185 -26.75 -60.00 -13.96
N PRO A 186 -27.45 -60.49 -12.92
CA PRO A 186 -27.38 -61.91 -12.55
C PRO A 186 -28.24 -62.74 -13.52
N GLU A 187 -27.65 -63.74 -14.16
CA GLU A 187 -28.38 -64.82 -14.79
C GLU A 187 -28.86 -65.78 -13.69
N ALA A 188 -30.18 -65.85 -13.54
CA ALA A 188 -30.86 -66.87 -12.77
C ALA A 188 -31.60 -67.80 -13.74
N CYS A 189 -31.16 -69.06 -13.81
CA CYS A 189 -32.00 -70.24 -13.88
C CYS A 189 -31.21 -71.47 -13.42
#